data_AF-M1ZPA2-F1
#
_entry.id   AF-M1ZPA2-F1
#
_cell.length_a   1.000
_cell.length_b   1.000
_cell.length_c   1.000
_cell.angle_alpha   90.00
_cell.angle_beta   90.00
_cell.angle_gamma   90.00
#
_symmetry.space_group_name_H-M   'P 1'
#
loop_
_entity.id
_entity.type
_entity.pdbx_description
1 polymer ?
#
loop_
_entity_poly.entity_id
_entity_poly.type
_entity_poly.pdbx_seq_one_letter_code
_entity_poly.pdbx_strand_id
1 'polypeptide(L)'
;MALFSECEKLFSSGELGKAIDKSKKYIIKYPSSYYLKLRIGCLFTMYSWKSIVEEKNMKMIKYSIKLYEDIAKNCRKIELVEQSLFQLGALYPLVGEEDKAIEALNKINKSELDPNVLLASIYMEKNELKKAREMMQSKLYKSINDITFACLGLANSYMKDEKNLCMVEKYY
;
A
#
# COMPACT_ATOMS: atom_id res chain seq x y z
N MET A 1 -14.49 -5.91 13.02
CA MET A 1 -15.03 -5.28 11.79
C MET A 1 -16.00 -4.12 12.09
N ALA A 2 -16.87 -4.19 13.10
CA ALA A 2 -17.83 -3.12 13.42
C ALA A 2 -17.22 -1.73 13.69
N LEU A 3 -16.15 -1.64 14.49
CA LEU A 3 -15.50 -0.35 14.84
C LEU A 3 -14.94 0.38 13.61
N PHE A 4 -14.27 -0.38 12.72
CA PHE A 4 -13.73 0.17 11.48
C PHE A 4 -14.86 0.66 10.55
N SER A 5 -15.90 -0.16 10.37
CA SER A 5 -17.02 0.18 9.49
C SER A 5 -17.76 1.44 9.95
N GLU A 6 -17.87 1.66 11.27
CA GLU A 6 -18.41 2.91 11.81
C GLU A 6 -17.57 4.13 11.42
N CYS A 7 -16.24 4.06 11.59
CA CYS A 7 -15.33 5.12 11.17
C CYS A 7 -15.41 5.37 9.67
N GLU A 8 -15.40 4.31 8.86
CA GLU A 8 -15.49 4.38 7.40
C GLU A 8 -16.77 5.09 6.95
N LYS A 9 -17.93 4.77 7.55
CA LYS A 9 -19.20 5.45 7.27
C LYS A 9 -19.15 6.95 7.59
N LEU A 10 -18.48 7.36 8.66
CA LEU A 10 -18.33 8.77 9.01
C LEU A 10 -17.40 9.51 8.03
N PHE A 11 -16.32 8.86 7.57
CA PHE A 11 -15.44 9.43 6.55
C PHE A 11 -16.14 9.55 5.19
N SER A 12 -16.98 8.58 4.83
CA SER A 12 -17.73 8.61 3.57
C SER A 12 -18.87 9.62 3.58
N SER A 13 -19.56 9.82 4.71
CA SER A 13 -20.69 10.76 4.85
C SER A 13 -20.30 12.25 4.77
N GLY A 14 -19.01 12.58 4.84
CA GLY A 14 -18.53 13.97 4.80
C GLY A 14 -18.38 14.64 6.16
N GLU A 15 -18.74 13.96 7.25
CA GLU A 15 -18.56 14.44 8.63
C GLU A 15 -17.12 14.26 9.13
N LEU A 16 -16.15 14.83 8.40
CA LEU A 16 -14.72 14.55 8.56
C LEU A 16 -14.20 14.80 9.98
N GLY A 17 -14.65 15.87 10.64
CA GLY A 17 -14.26 16.16 12.03
C GLY A 17 -14.68 15.06 13.00
N LYS A 18 -15.95 14.61 12.93
CA LYS A 18 -16.45 13.52 13.78
C LYS A 18 -15.74 12.20 13.46
N ALA A 19 -15.47 11.94 12.18
CA ALA A 19 -14.75 10.75 11.74
C ALA A 19 -13.33 10.68 12.36
N ILE A 20 -12.60 11.80 12.33
CA ILE A 20 -11.27 11.92 12.93
C ILE A 20 -11.32 11.69 14.44
N ASP A 21 -12.21 12.39 15.15
CA ASP A 21 -12.31 12.31 16.61
C ASP A 21 -12.69 10.92 17.09
N LYS A 22 -13.67 10.30 16.42
CA LYS A 22 -14.11 8.94 16.74
C LYS A 22 -12.97 7.93 16.53
N SER A 23 -12.27 8.04 15.41
CA SER A 23 -11.14 7.17 15.08
C SER A 23 -10.01 7.29 16.10
N LYS A 24 -9.65 8.52 16.50
CA LYS A 24 -8.64 8.76 17.55
C LYS A 24 -9.05 8.16 18.89
N LYS A 25 -10.32 8.31 19.29
CA LYS A 25 -10.85 7.68 20.51
C LYS A 25 -10.71 6.16 20.47
N TYR A 26 -10.96 5.52 19.33
CA TYR A 26 -10.77 4.07 19.19
C TYR A 26 -9.30 3.64 19.25
N ILE A 27 -8.38 4.41 18.69
CA ILE A 27 -6.95 4.12 18.83
C ILE A 27 -6.48 4.24 20.28
N ILE A 28 -6.95 5.25 21.01
CA ILE A 28 -6.64 5.42 22.43
C ILE A 28 -7.22 4.27 23.27
N LYS A 29 -8.47 3.86 22.96
CA LYS A 29 -9.15 2.77 23.68
C LYS A 29 -8.55 1.40 23.41
N TYR A 30 -7.99 1.18 22.21
CA TYR A 30 -7.46 -0.11 21.77
C TYR A 30 -6.00 0.02 21.27
N PRO A 31 -5.06 0.41 22.14
CA PRO A 31 -3.70 0.76 21.72
C PRO A 31 -2.89 -0.43 21.19
N SER A 32 -3.23 -1.67 21.55
CA SER A 32 -2.56 -2.88 21.03
C SER A 32 -3.25 -3.48 19.79
N SER A 33 -4.34 -2.87 19.32
CA SER A 33 -5.04 -3.34 18.12
C SER A 33 -4.37 -2.83 16.85
N TYR A 34 -3.27 -3.48 16.46
CA TYR A 34 -2.47 -3.08 15.28
C TYR A 34 -3.25 -3.18 13.97
N TYR A 35 -4.14 -4.17 13.82
CA TYR A 35 -5.03 -4.26 12.66
C TYR A 35 -5.96 -3.05 12.57
N LEU A 36 -6.54 -2.62 13.70
CA LEU A 36 -7.38 -1.42 13.73
C LEU A 36 -6.57 -0.16 13.43
N LYS A 37 -5.36 -0.04 13.99
CA LYS A 37 -4.43 1.07 13.66
C LYS A 37 -4.15 1.14 12.16
N LEU A 38 -3.84 -0.01 11.54
CA LEU A 38 -3.56 -0.08 10.11
C LEU A 38 -4.76 0.44 9.32
N ARG A 39 -5.95 -0.12 9.59
CA ARG A 39 -7.18 0.24 8.88
C ARG A 39 -7.61 1.69 9.10
N ILE A 40 -7.43 2.23 10.31
CA ILE A 40 -7.69 3.65 10.58
C ILE A 40 -6.66 4.53 9.87
N GLY A 41 -5.38 4.16 9.86
CA GLY A 41 -4.36 4.84 9.06
C GLY A 41 -4.77 4.94 7.58
N CYS A 42 -5.31 3.86 7.00
CA CYS A 42 -5.79 3.87 5.62
C CYS A 42 -6.91 4.89 5.40
N LEU A 43 -7.87 5.00 6.33
CA LEU A 43 -8.95 6.00 6.22
C LEU A 43 -8.40 7.42 6.25
N PHE A 44 -7.45 7.72 7.15
CA PHE A 44 -6.84 9.04 7.22
C PHE A 44 -6.09 9.37 5.91
N THR A 45 -5.38 8.42 5.31
CA THR A 45 -4.73 8.62 4.02
C THR A 45 -5.75 8.83 2.91
N MET A 46 -6.72 7.92 2.78
CA MET A 46 -7.72 7.90 1.70
C MET A 46 -8.63 9.13 1.70
N TYR A 47 -8.90 9.73 2.86
CA TYR A 47 -9.79 10.88 2.98
C TYR A 47 -9.06 12.20 3.27
N SER A 48 -7.72 12.20 3.29
CA SER A 48 -6.92 13.42 3.52
C SER A 48 -7.25 14.51 2.49
N TRP A 49 -7.42 14.17 1.22
CA TRP A 49 -7.77 15.10 0.13
C TRP A 49 -9.15 15.75 0.28
N LYS A 50 -10.07 15.20 1.09
CA LYS A 50 -11.40 15.79 1.29
C LYS A 50 -11.36 17.09 2.07
N SER A 51 -10.28 17.39 2.79
CA SER A 51 -10.15 18.71 3.39
C SER A 51 -9.51 19.68 2.39
N ILE A 52 -10.18 20.80 2.19
CA ILE A 52 -9.71 21.93 1.37
C ILE A 52 -8.64 22.78 2.08
N VAL A 53 -8.27 22.41 3.30
CA VAL A 53 -7.27 23.11 4.12
C VAL A 53 -6.03 22.23 4.19
N GLU A 54 -4.98 22.65 3.48
CA GLU A 54 -3.72 21.90 3.36
C GLU A 54 -3.15 21.48 4.72
N GLU A 55 -3.20 22.36 5.73
CA GLU A 55 -2.73 22.04 7.08
C GLU A 55 -3.50 20.87 7.70
N LYS A 56 -4.82 20.77 7.47
CA LYS A 56 -5.64 19.65 7.98
C LYS A 56 -5.31 18.36 7.24
N ASN A 57 -5.07 18.44 5.93
CA ASN A 57 -4.64 17.29 5.11
C ASN A 57 -3.34 16.74 5.66
N MET A 58 -2.35 17.61 5.87
CA MET A 58 -1.04 17.24 6.39
C MET A 58 -1.12 16.70 7.82
N LYS A 59 -2.01 17.22 8.68
CA LYS A 59 -2.27 16.64 10.01
C LYS A 59 -2.78 15.21 9.92
N MET A 60 -3.62 14.89 8.93
CA MET A 60 -4.11 13.52 8.73
C MET A 60 -3.00 12.60 8.23
N ILE A 61 -2.21 13.04 7.25
CA ILE A 61 -1.06 12.28 6.73
C ILE A 61 -0.04 12.00 7.85
N LYS A 62 0.36 13.01 8.62
CA LYS A 62 1.29 12.85 9.75
C LYS A 62 0.74 11.91 10.82
N TYR A 63 -0.57 11.92 11.05
CA TYR A 63 -1.18 10.99 12.00
C TYR A 63 -1.17 9.55 11.46
N SER A 64 -1.44 9.33 10.17
CA SER A 64 -1.29 8.01 9.54
C SER A 64 0.13 7.47 9.68
N ILE A 65 1.15 8.30 9.40
CA ILE A 65 2.56 7.94 9.58
C ILE A 65 2.82 7.45 11.00
N LYS A 66 2.39 8.21 12.02
CA LYS A 66 2.54 7.80 13.43
C LYS A 66 1.91 6.45 13.74
N LEU A 67 0.74 6.14 13.16
CA LEU A 67 0.09 4.84 13.35
C LEU A 67 0.88 3.71 12.70
N TYR A 68 1.41 3.93 11.49
CA TYR A 68 2.19 2.93 10.78
C TYR A 68 3.58 2.71 11.40
N GLU A 69 4.25 3.76 11.89
CA GLU A 69 5.50 3.65 12.65
C GLU A 69 5.33 2.79 13.89
N ASP A 70 4.23 2.98 14.63
CA ASP A 70 3.93 2.18 15.80
C ASP A 70 3.68 0.70 15.47
N ILE A 71 3.00 0.41 14.35
CA ILE A 71 2.82 -0.96 13.87
C ILE A 71 4.17 -1.57 13.48
N ALA A 72 4.96 -0.89 12.66
CA ALA A 72 6.25 -1.36 12.18
C ALA A 72 7.23 -1.65 13.32
N LYS A 73 7.17 -0.85 14.40
CA LYS A 73 8.04 -1.00 15.57
C LYS A 73 7.58 -2.07 16.55
N ASN A 74 6.27 -2.18 16.78
CA ASN A 74 5.74 -2.91 17.94
C ASN A 74 4.91 -4.16 17.57
N CYS A 75 4.47 -4.32 16.32
CA CYS A 75 3.69 -5.48 15.90
C CYS A 75 4.58 -6.68 15.58
N ARG A 76 4.13 -7.88 15.92
CA ARG A 76 4.82 -9.15 15.60
C ARG A 76 4.27 -9.86 14.36
N LYS A 77 3.14 -9.42 13.83
CA LYS A 77 2.52 -10.03 12.65
C LYS A 77 3.19 -9.46 11.40
N ILE A 78 3.97 -10.29 10.71
CA ILE A 78 4.79 -9.87 9.57
C ILE A 78 3.96 -9.18 8.48
N GLU A 79 2.77 -9.72 8.17
CA GLU A 79 1.85 -9.15 7.18
C GLU A 79 1.47 -7.69 7.50
N LEU A 80 1.20 -7.38 8.78
CA LEU A 80 0.83 -6.03 9.21
C LEU A 80 2.05 -5.10 9.24
N VAL A 81 3.21 -5.63 9.62
CA VAL A 81 4.47 -4.89 9.58
C VAL A 81 4.82 -4.51 8.15
N GLU A 82 4.79 -5.44 7.20
CA GLU A 82 5.10 -5.19 5.79
C GLU A 82 4.10 -4.24 5.13
N GLN A 83 2.80 -4.39 5.41
CA GLN A 83 1.79 -3.42 4.98
C GLN A 83 2.07 -2.01 5.55
N SER A 84 2.44 -1.91 6.82
CA SER A 84 2.76 -0.61 7.43
C SER A 84 4.03 0.01 6.83
N LEU A 85 5.08 -0.78 6.59
CA LEU A 85 6.31 -0.34 5.93
C LEU A 85 6.05 0.15 4.50
N PHE A 86 5.18 -0.53 3.75
CA PHE A 86 4.78 -0.11 2.41
C PHE A 86 4.06 1.23 2.44
N GLN A 87 3.11 1.41 3.37
CA GLN A 87 2.41 2.68 3.55
C GLN A 87 3.36 3.81 3.99
N LEU A 88 4.33 3.53 4.86
CA LEU A 88 5.38 4.49 5.22
C LEU A 88 6.23 4.90 4.02
N GLY A 89 6.62 3.94 3.18
CA GLY A 89 7.32 4.21 1.92
C GLY A 89 6.56 5.15 0.98
N ALA A 90 5.23 5.05 0.94
CA ALA A 90 4.38 5.92 0.14
C ALA A 90 4.14 7.31 0.76
N LEU A 91 4.18 7.43 2.09
CA LEU A 91 3.78 8.66 2.80
C LEU A 91 4.93 9.55 3.25
N TYR A 92 6.10 8.99 3.56
CA TYR A 92 7.25 9.78 3.96
C TYR A 92 7.71 10.82 2.90
N PRO A 93 7.67 10.55 1.58
CA PRO A 93 8.01 11.56 0.58
C PRO A 93 7.07 12.78 0.64
N LEU A 94 5.78 12.56 0.96
CA LEU A 94 4.81 13.65 1.09
C LEU A 94 5.12 14.63 2.23
N VAL A 95 5.97 14.22 3.18
CA VAL A 95 6.41 15.06 4.31
C VAL A 95 7.90 15.41 4.25
N GLY A 96 8.57 15.18 3.11
CA GLY A 96 9.99 15.48 2.89
C GLY A 96 10.95 14.56 3.66
N GLU A 97 10.55 13.31 3.90
CA GLU A 97 11.36 12.30 4.61
C GLU A 97 11.72 11.12 3.69
N GLU A 98 12.16 11.38 2.46
CA GLU A 98 12.42 10.39 1.41
C GLU A 98 13.38 9.28 1.84
N ASP A 99 14.41 9.61 2.63
CA ASP A 99 15.37 8.63 3.13
C ASP A 99 14.73 7.61 4.09
N LYS A 100 13.77 8.04 4.91
CA LYS A 100 12.98 7.12 5.76
C LYS A 100 12.07 6.24 4.94
N ALA A 101 11.54 6.73 3.81
CA ALA A 101 10.78 5.90 2.88
C ALA A 101 11.64 4.78 2.30
N ILE A 102 12.86 5.09 1.86
CA ILE A 102 13.80 4.09 1.35
C ILE A 102 14.12 3.06 2.44
N GLU A 103 14.41 3.51 3.67
CA GLU A 103 14.67 2.62 4.80
C GLU A 103 13.47 1.68 5.09
N ALA A 104 12.25 2.22 5.10
CA ALA A 104 11.05 1.43 5.33
C ALA A 104 10.82 0.39 4.24
N LEU A 105 10.94 0.78 2.96
CA LEU A 105 10.72 -0.10 1.82
C LEU A 105 11.76 -1.22 1.73
N ASN A 106 13.02 -0.97 2.10
CA ASN A 106 14.07 -1.98 2.12
C ASN A 106 13.90 -3.04 3.23
N LYS A 107 13.04 -2.80 4.24
CA LYS A 107 12.73 -3.77 5.30
C LYS A 107 11.64 -4.79 4.93
N ILE A 108 10.96 -4.60 3.79
CA ILE A 108 9.88 -5.51 3.35
C ILE A 108 10.51 -6.79 2.77
N ASN A 109 10.13 -7.96 3.28
CA ASN A 109 10.49 -9.21 2.63
C ASN A 109 9.56 -9.40 1.43
N LYS A 110 10.14 -9.59 0.24
CA LYS A 110 9.47 -9.48 -1.08
C LYS A 110 8.39 -10.53 -1.39
N SER A 111 7.69 -11.09 -0.40
CA SER A 111 6.77 -12.22 -0.61
C SER A 111 5.42 -11.81 -1.20
N GLU A 112 4.81 -10.71 -0.74
CA GLU A 112 3.49 -10.25 -1.24
C GLU A 112 3.47 -8.80 -1.73
N LEU A 113 4.29 -7.93 -1.13
CA LEU A 113 4.38 -6.52 -1.49
C LEU A 113 5.68 -6.26 -2.27
N ASP A 114 5.55 -5.59 -3.41
CA ASP A 114 6.69 -5.25 -4.27
C ASP A 114 7.06 -3.76 -4.10
N PRO A 115 8.07 -3.43 -3.27
CA PRO A 115 8.45 -2.04 -3.01
C PRO A 115 9.15 -1.38 -4.20
N ASN A 116 9.56 -2.13 -5.22
CA ASN A 116 10.45 -1.64 -6.27
C ASN A 116 9.85 -0.47 -7.05
N VAL A 117 8.52 -0.44 -7.24
CA VAL A 117 7.84 0.65 -7.95
C VAL A 117 7.96 1.94 -7.16
N LEU A 118 7.67 1.92 -5.85
CA LEU A 118 7.79 3.11 -4.99
C LEU A 118 9.24 3.56 -4.84
N LEU A 119 10.17 2.63 -4.63
CA LEU A 119 11.60 2.93 -4.57
C LEU A 119 12.09 3.58 -5.87
N ALA A 120 11.67 3.06 -7.03
CA ALA A 120 12.05 3.62 -8.31
C ALA A 120 11.55 5.06 -8.49
N SER A 121 10.30 5.37 -8.10
CA SER A 121 9.78 6.75 -8.12
C SER A 121 10.60 7.69 -7.24
N ILE A 122 10.93 7.29 -6.01
CA ILE A 122 11.75 8.09 -5.10
C ILE A 122 13.15 8.32 -5.69
N TYR A 123 13.77 7.30 -6.29
CA TYR A 123 15.07 7.46 -6.94
C TYR A 123 15.01 8.36 -8.19
N MET A 124 13.89 8.40 -8.91
CA MET A 124 13.71 9.36 -10.01
C MET A 124 13.69 10.80 -9.49
N GLU A 125 12.95 11.06 -8.40
CA GLU A 125 12.89 12.39 -7.76
C GLU A 125 14.27 12.83 -7.25
N LYS A 126 15.07 11.90 -6.73
CA LYS A 126 16.46 12.15 -6.32
C LYS A 126 17.46 12.22 -7.48
N ASN A 127 17.01 12.15 -8.74
CA ASN A 127 17.84 12.10 -9.95
C ASN A 127 18.83 10.90 -10.00
N GLU A 128 18.57 9.84 -9.23
CA GLU A 128 19.34 8.59 -9.19
C GLU A 128 18.82 7.60 -10.26
N LEU A 129 18.77 8.05 -11.52
CA LEU A 129 18.04 7.39 -12.61
C LEU A 129 18.49 5.95 -12.91
N LYS A 130 19.76 5.61 -12.65
CA LYS A 130 20.27 4.24 -12.87
C LYS A 130 19.59 3.24 -11.95
N LYS A 131 19.49 3.55 -10.64
CA LYS A 131 18.84 2.67 -9.66
C LYS A 131 17.35 2.50 -9.97
N ALA A 132 16.68 3.60 -10.33
CA ALA A 132 15.29 3.56 -10.75
C ALA A 132 15.08 2.63 -11.96
N ARG A 133 15.95 2.69 -12.97
CA ARG A 133 15.87 1.81 -14.15
C ARG A 133 16.05 0.34 -13.80
N GLU A 134 17.05 0.00 -12.99
CA GLU A 134 17.32 -1.39 -12.60
C GLU A 134 16.11 -2.01 -11.86
N MET A 135 15.46 -1.23 -10.99
CA MET A 135 14.24 -1.64 -10.28
C MET A 135 13.06 -1.86 -11.25
N MET A 136 12.83 -0.92 -12.16
CA MET A 136 11.74 -1.05 -13.14
C MET A 136 11.98 -2.20 -14.13
N GLN A 137 13.22 -2.44 -14.55
CA GLN A 137 13.57 -3.58 -15.41
C GLN A 137 13.34 -4.91 -14.70
N SER A 138 13.70 -5.02 -13.43
CA SER A 138 13.44 -6.21 -12.63
C SER A 138 11.94 -6.47 -12.48
N LYS A 139 11.14 -5.41 -12.25
CA LYS A 139 9.68 -5.49 -12.22
C LYS A 139 9.10 -5.96 -13.55
N LEU A 140 9.53 -5.35 -14.65
CA LEU A 140 9.09 -5.69 -15.99
C LEU A 140 9.35 -7.17 -16.30
N TYR A 141 10.55 -7.66 -15.98
CA TYR A 141 10.91 -9.06 -16.17
C TYR A 141 9.99 -10.01 -15.39
N LYS A 142 9.69 -9.70 -14.11
CA LYS A 142 8.75 -10.50 -13.32
C LYS A 142 7.34 -10.50 -13.93
N SER A 143 6.83 -9.33 -14.30
CA SER A 143 5.50 -9.20 -14.93
C SER A 143 5.40 -9.98 -16.24
N ILE A 144 6.45 -9.95 -17.08
CA ILE A 144 6.48 -10.74 -18.32
C ILE A 144 6.39 -12.24 -18.00
N ASN A 145 7.15 -12.73 -17.02
CA ASN A 145 7.07 -14.14 -16.61
C ASN A 145 5.68 -14.50 -16.08
N ASP A 146 5.08 -13.66 -15.24
CA ASP A 146 3.73 -13.88 -14.69
C ASP A 146 2.69 -13.96 -15.83
N ILE A 147 2.78 -13.06 -16.82
CA ILE A 147 1.93 -13.08 -18.03
C ILE A 147 2.15 -14.37 -18.82
N THR A 148 3.40 -14.77 -19.06
CA THR A 148 3.73 -16.00 -19.78
C THR A 148 3.12 -17.23 -19.10
N PHE A 149 3.23 -17.35 -17.77
CA PHE A 149 2.63 -18.47 -17.04
C PHE A 149 1.10 -18.46 -17.12
N ALA A 150 0.46 -17.29 -17.03
CA ALA A 150 -0.99 -17.17 -17.19
C ALA A 150 -1.43 -17.59 -18.60
N CYS A 151 -0.73 -17.12 -19.65
CA CYS A 151 -0.98 -17.51 -21.03
C CYS A 151 -0.84 -19.03 -21.24
N LEU A 152 0.24 -19.65 -20.74
CA LEU A 152 0.42 -21.10 -20.80
C LEU A 152 -0.69 -21.86 -20.06
N GLY A 153 -1.12 -21.37 -18.90
CA GLY A 153 -2.24 -21.94 -18.15
C GLY A 153 -3.55 -21.92 -18.96
N LEU A 154 -3.83 -20.79 -19.62
CA LEU A 154 -5.00 -20.64 -20.48
C LEU A 154 -4.93 -21.54 -21.72
N ALA A 155 -3.79 -21.55 -22.42
CA ALA A 155 -3.55 -22.43 -23.58
C ALA A 155 -3.78 -23.90 -23.20
N ASN A 156 -3.19 -24.35 -22.09
CA ASN A 156 -3.35 -25.72 -21.59
C ASN A 156 -4.79 -26.04 -21.19
N SER A 157 -5.53 -25.06 -20.65
CA SER A 157 -6.95 -25.23 -20.32
C SER A 157 -7.78 -25.44 -21.58
N TYR A 158 -7.56 -24.65 -22.64
CA TYR A 158 -8.27 -24.79 -23.91
C TYR A 158 -7.85 -26.03 -24.69
N MET A 159 -6.60 -26.49 -24.59
CA MET A 159 -6.19 -27.77 -25.18
C MET A 159 -6.96 -28.97 -24.60
N LYS A 160 -7.39 -28.88 -23.33
CA LYS A 160 -8.22 -29.91 -22.69
C LYS A 160 -9.70 -29.78 -23.05
N ASP A 161 -10.13 -28.64 -23.57
CA ASP A 161 -11.48 -28.38 -24.06
C ASP A 161 -11.50 -28.49 -25.58
N GLU A 162 -11.70 -29.71 -26.09
CA GLU A 162 -11.66 -30.04 -27.53
C GLU A 162 -12.58 -29.17 -28.41
N LYS A 163 -13.58 -28.51 -27.82
CA LYS A 163 -14.51 -27.62 -28.54
C LYS A 163 -13.92 -26.25 -28.86
N ASN A 164 -12.85 -25.84 -28.19
CA ASN A 164 -12.30 -24.49 -28.24
C ASN A 164 -10.81 -24.45 -28.61
N LEU A 165 -10.31 -25.46 -29.33
CA LEU A 165 -8.89 -25.56 -29.71
C LEU A 165 -8.35 -24.33 -30.47
N CYS A 166 -9.21 -23.62 -31.22
CA CYS A 166 -8.82 -22.38 -31.90
C CYS A 166 -8.39 -21.25 -30.96
N MET A 167 -8.74 -21.34 -29.67
CA MET A 167 -8.34 -20.35 -28.66
C MET A 167 -6.90 -20.54 -28.20
N VAL A 168 -6.29 -21.71 -28.41
CA VAL A 168 -4.93 -22.03 -27.96
C VAL A 168 -3.90 -21.11 -28.60
N GLU A 169 -4.03 -20.83 -29.90
CA GLU A 169 -3.10 -19.98 -30.67
C GLU A 169 -3.08 -18.52 -30.20
N LYS A 170 -4.11 -18.07 -29.45
CA LYS A 170 -4.19 -16.69 -28.94
C LYS A 170 -3.34 -16.44 -27.69
N TYR A 171 -2.81 -17.49 -27.07
CA TYR A 171 -2.06 -17.43 -25.83
C TYR A 171 -0.61 -17.92 -25.98
N TYR A 172 -0.11 -18.03 -27.22
CA TYR A 172 1.29 -18.19 -27.56
C TYR A 172 1.85 -16.85 -28.09
#